data_AF-A0A4V1K3C1-F1
#
_entry.id   AF-A0A4V1K3C1-F1
#
_cell.length_a   1.000
_cell.length_b   1.000
_cell.length_c   1.000
_cell.angle_alpha   90.00
_cell.angle_beta   90.00
_cell.angle_gamma   90.00
#
_symmetry.space_group_name_H-M   'P 1'
#
loop_
_entity.id
_entity.type
_entity.pdbx_description
1 polymer ?
#
loop_
_entity_poly.entity_id
_entity_poly.type
_entity_poly.pdbx_seq_one_letter_code
_entity_poly.pdbx_strand_id
1 'polypeptide(L)'
;IVNGVRHHFNIVSPEENCGQNYPDLAIIITKFPALPQALEDMRNQIGPDTLIMAPLNGVEAEDKVAELFGWDNLLYSLAKVSVVMKDGCASFNPKAARIEMGEKHNETMSPRVQAVKELFERAGIRTVVPESWNGPS
;
A
#
# COMPACT_ATOMS: atom_id res chain seq x y z
N ILE A 1 12.28 9.17 13.37
CA ILE A 1 12.26 8.28 14.56
C ILE A 1 10.90 7.60 14.54
N VAL A 2 10.84 6.27 14.65
CA VAL A 2 9.60 5.50 14.76
C VAL A 2 9.70 4.71 16.06
N ASN A 3 8.78 4.93 17.01
CA ASN A 3 8.79 4.29 18.33
C ASN A 3 10.17 4.31 19.03
N GLY A 4 10.85 5.45 18.98
CA GLY A 4 12.18 5.63 19.58
C GLY A 4 13.35 5.09 18.74
N VAL A 5 13.09 4.35 17.66
CA VAL A 5 14.12 3.81 16.76
C VAL A 5 14.39 4.77 15.60
N ARG A 6 15.68 5.03 15.33
CA ARG A 6 16.09 5.81 14.14
C ARG A 6 16.20 4.89 12.94
N HIS A 7 15.43 5.22 11.91
CA HIS A 7 15.48 4.59 10.60
C HIS A 7 16.04 5.59 9.60
N HIS A 8 16.85 5.10 8.67
CA HIS A 8 17.36 5.86 7.53
C HIS A 8 16.67 5.33 6.29
N PHE A 9 15.82 6.15 5.69
CA PHE A 9 15.13 5.82 4.45
C PHE A 9 15.86 6.49 3.29
N ASN A 10 15.83 5.86 2.12
CA ASN A 10 16.20 6.55 0.89
C ASN A 10 15.08 7.53 0.54
N ILE A 11 15.36 8.83 0.63
CA ILE A 11 14.40 9.89 0.33
C ILE A 11 14.83 10.51 -0.98
N VAL A 12 13.90 10.54 -1.93
CA VAL A 12 14.08 11.15 -3.25
C VAL A 12 13.09 12.30 -3.41
N SER A 13 13.47 13.29 -4.20
CA SER A 13 12.61 14.39 -4.61
C SER A 13 11.66 13.97 -5.74
N PRO A 14 10.49 14.62 -5.88
CA PRO A 14 9.54 14.32 -6.95
C PRO A 14 10.15 14.39 -8.36
N GLU A 15 11.13 15.28 -8.58
CA GLU A 15 11.77 15.51 -9.87
C GLU A 15 12.77 14.41 -10.25
N GLU A 16 13.24 13.61 -9.29
CA GLU A 16 14.17 12.51 -9.56
C GLU A 16 13.47 11.37 -10.30
N ASN A 17 14.13 10.80 -11.30
CA ASN A 17 13.66 9.58 -11.95
C ASN A 17 14.47 8.37 -11.47
N CYS A 18 13.85 7.19 -11.48
CA CYS A 18 14.52 5.95 -11.09
C CYS A 18 15.44 5.37 -12.18
N GLY A 19 15.71 6.08 -13.28
CA GLY A 19 16.60 5.59 -14.34
C GLY A 19 16.20 4.23 -14.91
N GLN A 20 14.91 3.97 -15.06
CA GLN A 20 14.30 2.66 -15.41
C GLN A 20 14.33 1.58 -14.31
N ASN A 21 14.99 1.81 -13.18
CA ASN A 21 14.99 0.91 -12.02
C ASN A 21 13.79 1.19 -11.11
N TYR A 22 12.59 1.01 -11.65
CA TYR A 22 11.33 1.21 -10.93
C TYR A 22 11.13 0.15 -9.83
N PRO A 23 10.39 0.46 -8.76
CA PRO A 23 10.09 -0.52 -7.72
C PRO A 23 9.09 -1.56 -8.24
N ASP A 24 9.21 -2.80 -7.76
CA ASP A 24 8.22 -3.85 -8.03
C ASP A 24 6.87 -3.57 -7.33
N LEU A 25 6.90 -2.90 -6.18
CA LEU A 25 5.74 -2.58 -5.34
C LEU A 25 5.86 -1.18 -4.74
N ALA A 26 4.83 -0.35 -4.94
CA ALA A 26 4.62 0.93 -4.28
C ALA A 26 3.44 0.84 -3.31
N ILE A 27 3.64 1.29 -2.07
CA ILE A 27 2.62 1.27 -1.01
C ILE A 27 2.36 2.70 -0.55
N ILE A 28 1.12 3.17 -0.69
CA ILE A 28 0.72 4.53 -0.34
C ILE A 28 -0.01 4.51 1.01
N ILE A 29 0.61 5.11 2.04
CA ILE A 29 0.08 5.13 3.42
C ILE A 29 -0.08 6.58 3.92
N THR A 30 -0.58 7.46 3.05
CA THR A 30 -0.88 8.86 3.38
C THR A 30 -2.34 9.02 3.82
N LYS A 31 -2.67 10.10 4.55
CA LYS A 31 -4.08 10.41 4.82
C LYS A 31 -4.75 10.87 3.51
N PHE A 32 -6.04 10.58 3.35
CA PHE A 32 -6.80 10.89 2.14
C PHE A 32 -6.63 12.33 1.60
N PRO A 33 -6.62 13.40 2.43
CA PRO A 33 -6.41 14.77 1.92
C PRO A 33 -5.05 14.99 1.24
N ALA A 34 -4.04 14.22 1.61
CA ALA A 34 -2.69 14.29 1.03
C ALA A 34 -2.48 13.30 -0.12
N LEU A 35 -3.45 12.42 -0.40
CA LEU A 35 -3.33 11.41 -1.44
C LEU A 35 -3.09 12.04 -2.83
N PRO A 36 -3.85 13.05 -3.29
CA PRO A 36 -3.63 13.62 -4.62
C PRO A 36 -2.21 14.16 -4.82
N GLN A 37 -1.67 14.87 -3.82
CA GLN A 37 -0.29 15.39 -3.89
C GLN A 37 0.72 14.25 -3.87
N ALA A 38 0.52 13.23 -3.02
CA ALA A 38 1.42 12.09 -2.96
C ALA A 38 1.49 11.31 -4.28
N LEU A 39 0.36 11.18 -4.98
CA LEU A 39 0.32 10.53 -6.31
C LEU A 39 1.08 11.33 -7.36
N GLU A 40 1.00 12.67 -7.31
CA GLU A 40 1.80 13.52 -8.20
C GLU A 40 3.29 13.43 -7.88
N ASP A 41 3.64 13.51 -6.59
CA ASP A 41 5.02 13.49 -6.13
C ASP A 41 5.74 12.19 -6.50
N MET A 42 5.02 11.06 -6.53
CA MET A 42 5.59 9.75 -6.83
C MET A 42 5.60 9.39 -8.33
N ARG A 43 5.04 10.24 -9.19
CA ARG A 43 4.80 9.92 -10.61
C ARG A 43 6.05 9.47 -11.35
N ASN A 44 7.21 10.10 -11.06
CA ASN A 44 8.48 9.80 -11.72
C ASN A 44 9.17 8.52 -11.19
N GLN A 45 8.65 7.94 -10.11
CA GLN A 45 9.18 6.74 -9.48
C GLN A 45 8.33 5.49 -9.75
N ILE A 46 7.22 5.62 -10.49
CA ILE A 46 6.34 4.50 -10.85
C ILE A 46 6.56 4.10 -12.31
N GLY A 47 6.84 2.81 -12.51
CA GLY A 47 7.05 2.21 -13.81
C GLY A 47 5.82 1.48 -14.35
N PRO A 48 5.88 1.04 -15.62
CA PRO A 48 4.77 0.33 -16.27
C PRO A 48 4.43 -1.02 -15.63
N ASP A 49 5.34 -1.62 -14.86
CA ASP A 49 5.16 -2.90 -14.17
C ASP A 49 5.12 -2.77 -12.64
N THR A 50 5.18 -1.55 -12.12
CA THR A 50 5.13 -1.31 -10.66
C THR A 50 3.74 -1.61 -10.14
N LEU A 51 3.61 -2.61 -9.27
CA LEU A 51 2.36 -2.84 -8.55
C LEU A 51 2.12 -1.72 -7.54
N ILE A 52 0.87 -1.29 -7.42
CA ILE A 52 0.47 -0.22 -6.52
C ILE A 52 -0.59 -0.74 -5.56
N MET A 53 -0.46 -0.36 -4.29
CA MET A 53 -1.53 -0.52 -3.31
C MET A 53 -1.62 0.70 -2.41
N ALA A 54 -2.84 1.10 -2.08
CA ALA A 54 -3.13 2.21 -1.18
C ALA A 54 -4.04 1.71 -0.04
N PRO A 55 -3.50 1.04 1.00
CA PRO A 55 -4.28 0.43 2.08
C PRO A 55 -4.81 1.50 3.06
N LEU A 56 -5.53 2.46 2.52
CA LEU A 56 -6.10 3.61 3.21
C LEU A 56 -7.53 3.30 3.63
N ASN A 57 -7.97 3.86 4.75
CA ASN A 57 -9.37 3.81 5.14
C ASN A 57 -10.13 4.88 4.33
N GLY A 58 -10.97 4.48 3.36
CA GLY A 58 -11.78 5.37 2.54
C GLY A 58 -12.25 4.71 1.24
N VAL A 59 -13.24 5.29 0.56
CA VAL A 59 -13.94 4.69 -0.61
C VAL A 59 -13.47 5.22 -1.97
N GLU A 60 -12.37 5.97 -2.05
CA GLU A 60 -11.96 6.66 -3.30
C GLU A 60 -10.46 6.58 -3.61
N ALA A 61 -9.68 5.85 -2.82
CA ALA A 61 -8.23 5.83 -3.02
C ALA A 61 -7.85 5.10 -4.31
N GLU A 62 -8.52 3.98 -4.59
CA GLU A 62 -8.30 3.15 -5.75
C GLU A 62 -8.61 3.87 -7.06
N ASP A 63 -9.75 4.57 -7.13
CA ASP A 63 -10.15 5.33 -8.32
C ASP A 63 -9.13 6.43 -8.65
N LYS A 64 -8.65 7.16 -7.64
CA LYS A 64 -7.63 8.21 -7.81
C LYS A 64 -6.28 7.66 -8.27
N VAL A 65 -5.88 6.50 -7.74
CA VAL A 65 -4.66 5.82 -8.16
C VAL A 65 -4.80 5.33 -9.60
N ALA A 66 -5.92 4.68 -9.92
CA ALA A 66 -6.19 4.13 -11.25
C ALA A 66 -6.34 5.22 -12.33
N GLU A 67 -6.87 6.40 -11.99
CA GLU A 67 -6.93 7.55 -12.90
C GLU A 67 -5.53 7.96 -13.40
N LEU A 68 -4.50 7.81 -12.57
CA LEU A 68 -3.13 8.22 -12.89
C LEU A 68 -2.25 7.08 -13.41
N PHE A 69 -2.41 5.88 -12.87
CA PHE A 69 -1.49 4.75 -13.10
C PHE A 69 -2.17 3.53 -13.73
N GLY A 70 -3.48 3.57 -13.96
CA GLY A 70 -4.26 2.48 -14.53
C GLY A 70 -4.68 1.41 -13.50
N TRP A 71 -5.73 0.66 -13.85
CA TRP A 71 -6.24 -0.44 -13.04
C TRP A 71 -5.37 -1.68 -13.09
N ASP A 72 -4.61 -1.86 -14.17
CA ASP A 72 -3.88 -3.10 -14.42
C ASP A 72 -2.82 -3.38 -13.37
N ASN A 73 -2.24 -2.35 -12.74
CA ASN A 73 -1.20 -2.51 -11.73
C ASN A 73 -1.68 -2.28 -10.29
N LEU A 74 -2.97 -2.00 -10.11
CA LEU A 74 -3.54 -1.68 -8.81
C LEU A 74 -4.07 -2.93 -8.11
N LEU A 75 -3.58 -3.19 -6.90
CA LEU A 75 -4.20 -4.12 -5.96
C LEU A 75 -5.16 -3.38 -5.06
N TYR A 76 -6.38 -3.89 -4.95
CA TYR A 76 -7.30 -3.46 -3.92
C TYR A 76 -6.71 -3.78 -2.55
N SER A 77 -6.82 -2.85 -1.60
CA SER A 77 -6.18 -3.03 -0.31
C SER A 77 -6.83 -2.22 0.81
N LEU A 78 -6.81 -2.77 2.03
CA LEU A 78 -7.39 -2.16 3.22
C LEU A 78 -6.58 -2.56 4.46
N ALA A 79 -6.06 -1.57 5.18
CA ALA A 79 -5.41 -1.80 6.47
C ALA A 79 -6.46 -1.83 7.61
N LYS A 80 -6.67 -3.01 8.21
CA LYS A 80 -7.47 -3.15 9.42
C LYS A 80 -6.59 -3.18 10.64
N VAL A 81 -6.30 -1.98 11.17
CA VAL A 81 -5.49 -1.80 12.38
C VAL A 81 -6.11 -0.72 13.27
N SER A 82 -6.19 -0.99 14.57
CA SER A 82 -6.50 0.03 15.58
C SER A 82 -5.20 0.44 16.25
N VAL A 83 -4.81 1.70 16.05
CA VAL A 83 -3.56 2.28 16.55
C VAL A 83 -3.89 3.28 17.65
N VAL A 84 -3.18 3.16 18.77
CA VAL A 84 -3.13 4.19 19.82
C VAL A 84 -1.80 4.91 19.71
N MET A 85 -1.88 6.23 19.53
CA MET A 85 -0.72 7.13 19.56
C MET A 85 -0.59 7.71 20.95
N LYS A 86 0.57 7.52 21.60
CA LYS A 86 0.88 8.12 22.90
C LYS A 86 2.35 8.52 22.93
N ASP A 87 2.64 9.76 23.29
CA ASP A 87 4.00 10.30 23.45
C ASP A 87 4.90 10.06 22.22
N GLY A 88 4.32 10.16 21.01
CA GLY A 88 5.04 9.92 19.74
C GLY A 88 5.27 8.44 19.40
N CYS A 89 4.75 7.52 20.21
CA CYS A 89 4.81 6.07 19.97
C CYS A 89 3.44 5.56 19.48
N ALA A 90 3.49 4.77 18.41
CA ALA A 90 2.37 4.00 17.91
C ALA A 90 2.35 2.62 18.55
N SER A 91 1.21 2.24 19.12
CA SER A 91 0.95 0.91 19.66
C SER A 91 -0.32 0.34 19.05
N PHE A 92 -0.33 -0.96 18.75
CA PHE A 92 -1.47 -1.65 18.19
C PHE A 92 -1.46 -3.11 18.63
N ASN A 93 -2.60 -3.79 18.54
CA ASN A 93 -2.68 -5.22 18.80
C ASN A 93 -2.31 -6.00 17.52
N PRO A 94 -1.15 -6.67 17.45
CA PRO A 94 -0.72 -7.37 16.24
C PRO A 94 -1.62 -8.57 15.90
N LYS A 95 -2.33 -9.15 16.87
CA LYS A 95 -3.28 -10.26 16.61
C LYS A 95 -4.56 -9.78 15.93
N ALA A 96 -4.93 -8.52 16.13
CA ALA A 96 -6.11 -7.90 15.51
C ALA A 96 -5.77 -7.18 14.20
N ALA A 97 -4.53 -6.72 14.07
CA ALA A 97 -4.05 -6.01 12.89
C ALA A 97 -3.91 -6.96 11.69
N ARG A 98 -4.35 -6.50 10.51
CA ARG A 98 -4.13 -7.19 9.24
C ARG A 98 -4.22 -6.25 8.05
N ILE A 99 -3.66 -6.67 6.94
CA ILE A 99 -3.96 -6.13 5.61
C ILE A 99 -4.93 -7.08 4.91
N GLU A 100 -6.02 -6.55 4.37
CA GLU A 100 -6.83 -7.24 3.37
C GLU A 100 -6.40 -6.72 2.00
N MET A 101 -6.09 -7.59 1.06
CA MET A 101 -5.63 -7.18 -0.28
C MET A 101 -5.94 -8.23 -1.35
N GLY A 102 -5.99 -7.80 -2.60
CA GLY A 102 -6.14 -8.70 -3.74
C GLY A 102 -6.59 -7.97 -5.00
N GLU A 103 -7.10 -8.76 -5.93
CA GLU A 103 -7.77 -8.29 -7.13
C GLU A 103 -9.29 -8.25 -6.89
N LYS A 104 -10.05 -7.82 -7.91
CA LYS A 104 -11.51 -7.81 -7.84
C LYS A 104 -12.07 -9.21 -7.58
N HIS A 105 -11.43 -10.21 -8.18
CA HIS A 105 -11.78 -11.63 -8.15
C HIS A 105 -10.51 -12.42 -7.82
N ASN A 106 -10.56 -13.26 -6.79
CA ASN A 106 -9.40 -14.02 -6.30
C ASN A 106 -9.73 -15.50 -6.09
N GLU A 107 -10.73 -16.05 -6.80
CA GLU A 107 -11.09 -17.48 -6.72
C GLU A 107 -9.90 -18.36 -7.09
N THR A 108 -9.09 -17.89 -8.05
CA THR A 108 -7.72 -18.37 -8.28
C THR A 108 -6.76 -17.24 -7.98
N MET A 109 -5.88 -17.46 -7.02
CA MET A 109 -4.90 -16.46 -6.62
C MET A 109 -3.83 -16.28 -7.69
N SER A 110 -3.69 -15.04 -8.18
CA SER A 110 -2.69 -14.71 -9.19
C SER A 110 -1.27 -14.70 -8.60
N PRO A 111 -0.22 -14.87 -9.43
CA PRO A 111 1.16 -14.82 -8.97
C PRO A 111 1.53 -13.52 -8.25
N ARG A 112 1.01 -12.37 -8.71
CA ARG A 112 1.27 -11.07 -8.07
C ARG A 112 0.62 -10.95 -6.69
N VAL A 113 -0.63 -11.43 -6.54
CA VAL A 113 -1.32 -11.44 -5.24
C VAL A 113 -0.58 -12.35 -4.26
N GLN A 114 -0.15 -13.53 -4.72
CA GLN A 114 0.66 -14.45 -3.92
C GLN A 114 1.98 -13.81 -3.49
N ALA A 115 2.70 -13.16 -4.40
CA ALA A 115 4.00 -12.54 -4.10
C ALA A 115 3.90 -11.45 -3.03
N VAL A 116 2.89 -10.57 -3.10
CA VAL A 116 2.66 -9.51 -2.11
C VAL A 116 2.21 -10.10 -0.77
N LYS A 117 1.33 -11.11 -0.79
CA LYS A 117 0.92 -11.84 0.42
C LYS A 117 2.12 -12.43 1.15
N GLU A 118 2.99 -13.14 0.44
CA GLU A 118 4.20 -13.74 1.02
C GLU A 118 5.18 -12.68 1.54
N LEU A 119 5.34 -11.55 0.83
CA LEU A 119 6.17 -10.44 1.26
C LEU A 119 5.74 -9.92 2.64
N PHE A 120 4.44 -9.67 2.82
CA PHE A 120 3.90 -9.19 4.09
C PHE A 120 3.96 -10.25 5.20
N GLU A 121 3.69 -11.52 4.89
CA GLU A 121 3.77 -12.58 5.89
C GLU A 121 5.20 -12.80 6.38
N ARG A 122 6.20 -12.73 5.49
CA ARG A 122 7.62 -12.75 5.89
C ARG A 122 8.00 -11.56 6.77
N ALA A 123 7.35 -10.42 6.59
CA ALA A 123 7.53 -9.23 7.44
C ALA A 123 6.74 -9.30 8.76
N GLY A 124 6.02 -10.39 9.04
CA GLY A 124 5.19 -10.56 10.23
C GLY A 124 3.86 -9.78 10.17
N ILE A 125 3.46 -9.33 8.98
CA ILE A 125 2.19 -8.63 8.74
C ILE A 125 1.15 -9.65 8.30
N ARG A 126 0.12 -9.85 9.13
CA ARG A 126 -0.99 -10.73 8.81
C ARG A 126 -1.72 -10.23 7.56
N THR A 127 -1.84 -11.08 6.55
CA THR A 127 -2.44 -10.73 5.26
C THR A 127 -3.55 -11.69 4.86
N VAL A 128 -4.70 -11.13 4.48
CA VAL A 128 -5.90 -11.85 4.07
C VAL A 128 -6.23 -11.50 2.62
N VAL A 129 -6.47 -12.51 1.80
CA VAL A 129 -6.95 -12.36 0.43
C VAL A 129 -8.39 -12.85 0.39
N PRO A 130 -9.39 -11.96 0.20
CA PRO A 130 -10.79 -12.38 0.10
C PRO A 130 -11.08 -13.00 -1.27
N GLU A 131 -12.01 -13.94 -1.36
CA GLU A 131 -12.41 -14.57 -2.64
C GLU A 131 -12.87 -13.54 -3.69
N SER A 132 -13.51 -12.46 -3.24
CA SER A 132 -13.86 -11.31 -4.08
C SER A 132 -13.69 -10.02 -3.29
N TRP A 133 -13.25 -8.96 -3.95
CA TRP A 133 -13.10 -7.67 -3.31
C TRP A 133 -14.45 -6.95 -3.16
N ASN A 134 -14.89 -6.89 -1.91
CA ASN A 134 -16.08 -6.19 -1.44
C ASN A 134 -15.65 -5.08 -0.48
N GLY A 135 -14.82 -4.14 -0.95
CA GLY A 135 -14.25 -3.04 -0.15
C GLY A 135 -15.27 -2.25 0.69
N PRO A 136 -14.82 -1.28 1.50
CA PRO A 136 -15.70 -0.52 2.38
C PRO A 136 -16.90 0.04 1.60
N SER A 137 -18.10 -0.19 2.12
CA SER A 137 -19.37 0.34 1.58
C SER A 137 -19.50 1.84 1.83
#